data_AF-A0A0M9FMT3-F1
#
_entry.id   AF-A0A0M9FMT3-F1
#
_cell.length_a   1.000
_cell.length_b   1.000
_cell.length_c   1.000
_cell.angle_alpha   90.00
_cell.angle_beta   90.00
_cell.angle_gamma   90.00
#
_symmetry.space_group_name_H-M   'P 1'
#
loop_
_entity.id
_entity.type
_entity.pdbx_description
1 polymer ?
#
loop_
_entity_poly.entity_id
_entity_poly.type
_entity_poly.pdbx_seq_one_letter_code
_entity_poly.pdbx_strand_id
1 'polypeptide(L)' 'MAYKYRMILSFLLAGLCLYLVATVFAKSIWEGPLFLAFSFHSLIYGCVMLYKWKPTAAKIIFECVGNFLSFPWS' A
#
# COMPACT_ATOMS: atom_id res chain seq x y z
N MET A 1 -2.84 -16.34 13.26
CA MET A 1 -3.96 -15.38 13.05
C MET A 1 -3.55 -13.92 13.07
N ALA A 2 -2.61 -13.48 13.93
CA ALA A 2 -2.23 -12.07 14.07
C ALA A 2 -1.77 -11.36 12.78
N TYR A 3 -1.00 -12.04 11.92
CA TYR A 3 -0.50 -11.45 10.67
C TYR A 3 -1.61 -11.06 9.68
N LYS A 4 -2.69 -11.85 9.60
CA LYS A 4 -3.82 -11.59 8.70
C LYS A 4 -4.57 -10.30 9.10
N TYR A 5 -4.83 -10.12 10.40
CA TYR A 5 -5.50 -8.92 10.90
C TYR A 5 -4.60 -7.68 10.77
N ARG A 6 -3.30 -7.80 11.07
CA ARG A 6 -2.33 -6.71 10.87
C ARG A 6 -2.25 -6.28 9.41
N MET A 7 -2.28 -7.24 8.48
CA MET A 7 -2.31 -6.98 7.04
C MET A 7 -3.58 -6.23 6.62
N ILE A 8 -4.76 -6.73 7.01
CA ILE A 8 -6.05 -6.12 6.65
C ILE A 8 -6.12 -4.68 7.20
N LEU A 9 -5.72 -4.48 8.45
CA LEU A 9 -5.73 -3.17 9.10
C LEU A 9 -4.81 -2.18 8.38
N SER A 10 -3.62 -2.63 7.96
CA SER A 10 -2.69 -1.78 7.20
C SER A 10 -3.18 -1.45 5.80
N PHE A 11 -3.86 -2.36 5.10
CA PHE A 11 -4.51 -2.01 3.82
C PHE A 11 -5.66 -1.03 4.00
N LEU A 12 -6.47 -1.21 5.06
CA LEU A 12 -7.56 -0.28 5.39
C LEU A 12 -7.02 1.13 5.69
N LEU A 13 -5.93 1.20 6.47
CA LEU A 13 -5.28 2.45 6.81
C LEU A 13 -4.64 3.12 5.58
N ALA A 14 -4.02 2.34 4.68
CA ALA A 14 -3.48 2.87 3.44
C ALA A 14 -4.57 3.52 2.57
N GLY A 15 -5.73 2.86 2.45
CA GLY A 15 -6.90 3.40 1.75
C GLY A 15 -7.46 4.66 2.39
N LEU A 16 -7.59 4.69 3.72
CA LEU A 16 -8.02 5.88 4.45
C LEU A 16 -7.06 7.06 4.23
N CYS A 17 -5.75 6.81 4.28
CA CYS A 17 -4.74 7.82 3.98
C CYS A 17 -4.83 8.31 2.54
N LEU A 18 -5.04 7.44 1.54
CA LEU A 18 -5.24 7.88 0.14
C LEU A 18 -6.48 8.77 -0.02
N TYR A 19 -7.57 8.42 0.67
CA TYR A 19 -8.77 9.25 0.66
C TYR A 19 -8.52 10.63 1.27
N LEU A 20 -7.79 10.68 2.39
CA LEU A 20 -7.37 11.94 3.02
C LEU A 20 -6.41 12.73 2.11
N VAL A 21 -5.47 12.07 1.43
CA VAL A 21 -4.62 12.72 0.40
C VAL A 21 -5.50 13.40 -0.63
N ALA A 22 -6.44 12.69 -1.26
CA ALA A 22 -7.27 13.25 -2.32
C ALA A 22 -8.09 14.48 -1.87
N THR A 23 -8.53 14.51 -0.62
CA THR A 23 -9.32 15.61 -0.07
C THR A 23 -8.47 16.79 0.44
N VAL A 24 -7.23 16.54 0.88
CA VAL A 24 -6.34 17.54 1.50
C VAL A 24 -5.30 18.09 0.51
N PHE A 25 -4.98 17.39 -0.59
CA PHE A 25 -3.93 17.80 -1.55
C PHE A 25 -4.17 19.19 -2.14
N ALA A 26 -5.43 19.54 -2.39
CA ALA A 26 -5.79 20.84 -2.96
C ALA A 26 -5.72 22.00 -1.95
N LYS A 27 -5.62 21.70 -0.65
CA LYS A 27 -5.69 22.70 0.43
C LYS A 27 -4.39 22.87 1.20
N SER A 28 -3.50 21.88 1.19
CA SER A 28 -2.30 21.89 2.03
C SER A 28 -1.10 21.27 1.33
N ILE A 29 -0.04 22.07 1.21
CA ILE A 29 1.24 21.70 0.57
C ILE A 29 2.01 20.68 1.41
N TRP A 30 1.77 20.64 2.73
CA TRP A 30 2.51 19.79 3.66
C TRP A 30 1.75 18.53 4.06
N GLU A 31 0.44 18.63 4.30
CA GLU A 31 -0.35 17.50 4.79
C GLU A 31 -0.64 16.47 3.69
N GLY A 32 -0.84 16.93 2.44
CA GLY A 32 -1.03 16.04 1.29
C GLY A 32 0.13 15.05 1.11
N PRO A 33 1.39 15.52 0.96
CA PRO A 33 2.56 14.65 0.88
C PRO A 33 2.76 13.76 2.11
N LEU A 34 2.42 14.26 3.31
CA LEU A 34 2.54 13.50 4.54
C LEU A 34 1.57 12.31 4.56
N PHE A 35 0.30 12.51 4.22
CA PHE A 35 -0.67 11.42 4.12
C PHE A 35 -0.33 10.44 2.98
N LEU A 36 0.30 10.93 1.90
CA LEU A 36 0.79 10.10 0.80
C LEU A 36 1.90 9.16 1.29
N ALA A 37 2.88 9.71 2.02
CA ALA A 37 3.96 8.93 2.63
C ALA A 37 3.43 7.89 3.63
N PHE A 38 2.46 8.27 4.48
CA PHE A 38 1.79 7.34 5.40
C PHE A 38 1.04 6.24 4.68
N SER A 39 0.39 6.55 3.56
CA SER A 39 -0.28 5.55 2.75
C SER A 39 0.71 4.52 2.20
N PHE A 40 1.80 4.98 1.58
CA PHE A 40 2.86 4.08 1.07
C PHE A 40 3.47 3.24 2.18
N HIS A 41 3.76 3.85 3.34
CA HIS A 41 4.30 3.13 4.49
C HIS A 41 3.35 2.01 4.95
N SER A 42 2.06 2.31 5.08
CA SER A 42 1.06 1.33 5.48
C SER A 42 0.88 0.23 4.43
N LEU A 43 0.95 0.56 3.14
CA LEU A 43 0.89 -0.40 2.05
C LEU A 43 2.08 -1.38 2.08
N ILE A 44 3.30 -0.86 2.22
CA ILE A 44 4.53 -1.66 2.32
C ILE A 44 4.45 -2.58 3.54
N TYR A 45 4.01 -2.08 4.69
CA TYR A 45 3.85 -2.91 5.87
C TYR A 45 2.81 -4.03 5.66
N GLY A 46 1.67 -3.73 5.02
CA GLY A 46 0.66 -4.73 4.65
C GLY A 46 1.24 -5.83 3.74
N CYS A 47 2.02 -5.42 2.75
CA CYS A 47 2.79 -6.29 1.86
C CYS A 47 3.79 -7.19 2.60
N VAL A 48 4.53 -6.66 3.58
CA VAL A 48 5.44 -7.45 4.43
C VAL A 48 4.67 -8.46 5.29
N MET A 49 3.51 -8.08 5.84
CA MET A 49 2.68 -9.00 6.61
C MET A 49 2.05 -10.09 5.74
N LEU A 50 1.68 -9.78 4.49
CA LEU A 50 1.25 -10.76 3.50
C LEU A 50 2.37 -11.77 3.21
N TYR A 51 3.60 -11.29 3.02
CA TYR A 51 4.76 -12.16 2.80
C TYR A 51 5.03 -13.09 4.00
N LYS A 52 4.93 -12.57 5.23
CA LYS A 52 5.06 -13.39 6.45
C LYS A 52 3.94 -14.41 6.64
N TRP A 53 2.73 -14.10 6.17
CA TRP A 53 1.58 -15.01 6.30
C TRP A 53 1.52 -16.06 5.19
N LYS A 54 1.72 -15.65 3.92
CA LYS A 54 1.70 -16.51 2.74
C LYS A 54 2.79 -16.07 1.74
N PRO A 55 4.04 -16.52 1.92
CA PRO A 55 5.17 -16.07 1.10
C PRO A 55 5.01 -16.44 -0.38
N THR A 56 4.48 -17.62 -0.69
CA THR A 56 4.27 -18.07 -2.08
C THR A 56 3.26 -17.19 -2.82
N ALA A 57 2.15 -16.84 -2.16
CA ALA A 57 1.13 -15.97 -2.75
C ALA A 57 1.65 -14.54 -2.91
N ALA A 58 2.39 -14.03 -1.91
CA ALA A 58 3.01 -12.71 -1.99
C ALA A 58 3.99 -12.62 -3.16
N LYS A 59 4.81 -13.66 -3.38
CA LYS A 59 5.78 -13.70 -4.49
C LYS A 59 5.09 -13.60 -5.86
N ILE A 60 4.01 -14.35 -6.07
CA ILE A 60 3.20 -14.29 -7.30
C ILE A 60 2.62 -12.88 -7.50
N ILE A 61 2.10 -12.27 -6.44
CA ILE A 61 1.52 -10.92 -6.50
C ILE A 61 2.60 -9.89 -6.86
N PHE A 62 3.78 -9.94 -6.23
CA PHE A 62 4.87 -9.02 -6.54
C PHE A 62 5.44 -9.23 -7.95
N GLU A 63 5.56 -10.47 -8.42
CA GLU A 63 5.96 -10.76 -9.81
C GLU A 63 4.92 -10.23 -10.81
N CYS A 64 3.63 -10.38 -10.52
CA CYS A 64 2.56 -9.87 -11.37
C CYS A 64 2.56 -8.33 -11.43
N VAL A 65 2.69 -7.67 -10.27
CA VAL A 65 2.82 -6.20 -10.19
C VAL A 65 4.10 -5.71 -10.85
N GLY A 66 5.22 -6.39 -10.63
CA GLY A 66 6.50 -6.08 -11.26
C GLY A 66 6.43 -6.18 -12.78
N ASN A 67 5.87 -7.29 -13.30
CA ASN A 67 5.66 -7.49 -14.73
C ASN A 67 4.72 -6.42 -15.32
N PHE A 68 3.64 -6.08 -14.62
CA PHE A 68 2.70 -5.03 -15.05
C PHE A 68 3.35 -3.64 -15.09
N LEU A 69 4.25 -3.32 -14.16
CA LEU A 69 5.00 -2.07 -14.15
C LEU A 69 6.12 -2.05 -15.19
N SER A 70 6.73 -3.19 -15.49
CA SER A 70 7.77 -3.33 -16.52
C SER A 70 7.20 -3.49 -17.93
N PHE A 71 5.89 -3.69 -18.08
CA PHE A 71 5.25 -3.66 -19.38
C PHE A 71 5.55 -2.29 -20.01
N PRO A 72 6.01 -2.21 -21.26
CA PRO A 72 6.16 -0.94 -21.93
C PRO A 72 4.76 -0.34 -22.05
N TRP A 73 4.44 0.60 -21.18
CA TRP A 73 3.28 1.46 -21.30
C TRP A 73 3.52 2.36 -22.51
N SER A 74 3.17 1.84 -23.68
CA SER A 74 3.18 2.55 -24.97
C SER A 74 2.06 3.59 -25.01
#